data_AF-A0A3R8Q8J8-F1
#
_entry.id   AF-A0A3R8Q8J8-F1
#
_cell.length_a   1.000
_cell.length_b   1.000
_cell.length_c   1.000
_cell.angle_alpha   90.00
_cell.angle_beta   90.00
_cell.angle_gamma   90.00
#
_symmetry.space_group_name_H-M   'P 1'
#
loop_
_entity.id
_entity.type
_entity.pdbx_description
1 polymer ?
#
loop_
_entity_poly.entity_id
_entity_poly.type
_entity_poly.pdbx_seq_one_letter_code
_entity_poly.pdbx_strand_id
1 'polypeptide(L)'
;MLKGFKDFLMRGNIIDLAVAVVVGSAFTALVTAFTTNIIKPLIAATGGGNVSGLSIQVVPGNQASTIDFAAVINAVITFLITAAVVYFLFVVPMQKISERRKKGEEEGQAETTDVELLQEIRDLLRAEQGLPHIEGLAATEDDGEKTTTTTTTSNGNGASRN
;
A
#
# COMPACT_ATOMS: atom_id res chain seq x y z
N MET A 1 -2.66 -27.05 -27.07
CA MET A 1 -3.50 -26.06 -26.35
C MET A 1 -3.30 -26.11 -24.84
N LEU A 2 -3.51 -27.24 -24.16
CA LEU A 2 -3.30 -27.36 -22.69
C LEU A 2 -1.88 -26.96 -22.21
N LYS A 3 -0.83 -27.31 -22.97
CA LYS A 3 0.55 -26.93 -22.63
C LYS A 3 0.78 -25.41 -22.69
N GLY A 4 0.32 -24.76 -23.76
CA GLY A 4 0.39 -23.29 -23.89
C GLY A 4 -0.48 -22.52 -22.91
N PHE A 5 -1.60 -23.11 -22.46
CA PHE A 5 -2.43 -22.55 -21.38
C PHE A 5 -1.72 -22.65 -20.02
N LYS A 6 -1.09 -23.80 -19.71
CA LYS A 6 -0.24 -23.93 -18.52
C LYS A 6 0.90 -22.91 -18.56
N ASP A 7 1.61 -22.78 -19.66
CA ASP A 7 2.71 -21.82 -19.81
C ASP A 7 2.23 -20.36 -19.69
N PHE A 8 0.97 -20.09 -20.09
CA PHE A 8 0.34 -18.78 -19.85
C PHE A 8 0.06 -18.54 -18.37
N LEU A 9 -0.54 -19.50 -17.67
CA LEU A 9 -0.82 -19.39 -16.23
C LEU A 9 0.48 -19.31 -15.41
N MET A 10 1.51 -20.07 -15.77
CA MET A 10 2.78 -20.09 -15.03
C MET A 10 3.58 -18.78 -15.15
N ARG A 11 3.10 -17.77 -15.89
CA ARG A 11 3.58 -16.40 -15.74
C ARG A 11 3.15 -15.88 -14.37
N GLY A 12 4.11 -15.67 -13.47
CA GLY A 12 3.86 -15.26 -12.07
C GLY A 12 2.87 -14.10 -11.93
N ASN A 13 2.98 -13.08 -12.79
CA ASN A 13 2.07 -11.92 -12.81
C ASN A 13 0.58 -12.29 -12.95
N ILE A 14 0.23 -13.40 -13.62
CA ILE A 14 -1.17 -13.81 -13.80
C ILE A 14 -1.68 -14.57 -12.57
N ILE A 15 -0.84 -15.44 -12.00
CA ILE A 15 -1.19 -16.20 -10.79
C ILE A 15 -1.39 -15.25 -9.61
N ASP A 16 -0.48 -14.30 -9.41
CA ASP A 16 -0.55 -13.37 -8.28
C ASP A 16 -1.80 -12.49 -8.36
N LEU A 17 -2.13 -11.99 -9.56
CA LEU A 17 -3.37 -11.24 -9.78
C LEU A 17 -4.61 -12.11 -9.60
N ALA A 18 -4.59 -13.36 -10.08
CA ALA A 18 -5.72 -14.28 -9.91
C ALA A 18 -5.98 -14.60 -8.43
N VAL A 19 -4.91 -14.87 -7.67
CA VAL A 19 -5.00 -15.12 -6.23
C VAL A 19 -5.52 -13.88 -5.51
N ALA A 20 -5.01 -12.69 -5.83
CA ALA A 20 -5.48 -11.44 -5.24
C ALA A 20 -6.99 -11.23 -5.42
N VAL A 21 -7.52 -11.46 -6.63
CA VAL A 21 -8.96 -11.31 -6.93
C VAL A 21 -9.81 -12.36 -6.21
N VAL A 22 -9.38 -13.62 -6.20
CA VAL A 22 -10.12 -14.71 -5.54
C VAL A 22 -10.16 -14.51 -4.03
N VAL A 23 -9.02 -14.19 -3.41
CA VAL A 23 -8.95 -13.94 -1.96
C VAL A 23 -9.73 -12.68 -1.59
N GLY A 24 -9.59 -11.60 -2.35
CA GLY A 24 -10.31 -10.34 -2.11
C GLY A 24 -11.84 -10.50 -2.19
N SER A 25 -12.32 -11.24 -3.19
CA SER A 25 -13.76 -11.51 -3.34
C SER A 25 -14.31 -12.43 -2.25
N ALA A 26 -13.58 -13.50 -1.90
CA ALA A 26 -13.97 -14.41 -0.82
C ALA A 26 -14.03 -13.69 0.54
N PHE A 27 -13.05 -12.84 0.83
CA PHE A 27 -13.03 -12.04 2.06
C PHE A 27 -14.17 -11.03 2.11
N THR A 28 -14.41 -10.31 1.02
CA THR A 28 -15.54 -9.36 0.92
C THR A 28 -16.87 -10.07 1.14
N ALA A 29 -17.06 -11.26 0.57
CA ALA A 29 -18.25 -12.08 0.78
C ALA A 29 -18.41 -12.49 2.25
N LEU A 30 -17.33 -12.88 2.93
CA LEU A 30 -17.35 -13.22 4.35
C LEU A 30 -17.79 -12.04 5.22
N VAL A 31 -17.20 -10.86 5.01
CA VAL A 31 -17.57 -9.65 5.78
C VAL A 31 -19.00 -9.21 5.48
N THR A 32 -19.42 -9.32 4.22
CA THR A 32 -20.80 -9.01 3.81
C THR A 32 -21.81 -9.95 4.47
N ALA A 33 -21.50 -11.25 4.52
CA ALA A 33 -22.33 -12.25 5.18
C ALA A 33 -22.41 -11.99 6.69
N PHE A 34 -21.28 -11.71 7.34
CA PHE A 34 -21.26 -11.33 8.77
C PHE A 34 -22.12 -10.10 9.04
N THR A 35 -21.93 -9.04 8.24
CA THR A 35 -22.67 -7.80 8.46
C THR A 35 -24.16 -7.98 8.17
N THR A 36 -24.51 -8.70 7.10
CA THR A 36 -25.91 -8.91 6.72
C THR A 36 -26.64 -9.81 7.71
N ASN A 37 -25.99 -10.84 8.24
CA ASN A 37 -26.65 -11.84 9.08
C ASN A 37 -26.59 -11.52 10.58
N ILE A 38 -25.63 -10.70 11.02
CA ILE A 38 -25.44 -10.38 12.45
C ILE A 38 -25.72 -8.90 12.71
N ILE A 39 -25.08 -8.01 11.96
CA ILE A 39 -25.14 -6.57 12.24
C ILE A 39 -26.47 -5.96 11.80
N LYS A 40 -26.96 -6.24 10.60
CA LYS A 40 -28.26 -5.74 10.12
C LYS A 40 -29.43 -6.09 11.05
N PRO A 41 -29.61 -7.34 11.52
CA PRO A 41 -30.70 -7.64 12.44
C PRO A 41 -30.52 -6.98 13.81
N LEU A 42 -29.30 -6.80 14.31
CA LEU A 42 -29.05 -6.05 15.56
C LEU A 42 -29.44 -4.57 15.43
N ILE A 43 -29.11 -3.95 14.29
CA ILE A 43 -29.51 -2.56 13.99
C ILE A 43 -31.03 -2.49 13.82
N ALA A 44 -31.64 -3.43 13.11
CA ALA A 44 -33.09 -3.49 12.93
C ALA A 44 -33.83 -3.70 14.27
N ALA A 45 -33.24 -4.43 15.21
CA ALA A 45 -33.80 -4.66 16.54
C ALA A 45 -33.70 -3.41 17.44
N THR A 46 -32.61 -2.64 17.33
CA THR A 46 -32.39 -1.42 18.15
C THR A 46 -33.01 -0.16 17.54
N GLY A 47 -33.21 -0.12 16.22
CA GLY A 47 -33.84 0.96 15.46
C GLY A 47 -35.36 0.86 15.30
N GLY A 48 -36.01 -0.13 15.94
CA GLY A 48 -37.41 -0.44 15.73
C GLY A 48 -37.62 -1.25 14.46
N GLY A 49 -38.32 -2.39 14.61
CA GLY A 49 -38.59 -3.32 13.52
C GLY A 49 -39.04 -2.59 12.26
N ASN A 50 -38.28 -2.80 11.18
CA ASN A 50 -38.43 -2.13 9.89
C ASN A 50 -38.19 -0.61 9.96
N VAL A 51 -36.94 -0.25 9.66
CA VAL A 51 -36.56 1.03 9.05
C VAL A 51 -37.27 1.31 7.69
N SER A 52 -38.23 0.48 7.28
CA SER A 52 -39.22 0.75 6.23
C SER A 52 -40.05 2.03 6.45
N GLY A 53 -40.03 2.62 7.64
CA GLY A 53 -40.66 3.92 7.91
C GLY A 53 -40.05 5.11 7.16
N LEU A 54 -38.85 4.95 6.57
CA LEU A 54 -38.23 5.94 5.69
C LEU A 54 -38.44 5.66 4.20
N SER A 55 -39.23 4.65 3.85
CA SER A 55 -39.41 4.30 2.45
C SER A 55 -40.49 5.17 1.78
N ILE A 56 -40.09 5.97 0.78
CA ILE A 56 -41.03 6.80 0.00
C ILE A 56 -41.31 6.06 -1.31
N GLN A 57 -42.59 5.74 -1.56
CA GLN A 57 -43.02 5.30 -2.89
C GLN A 57 -43.12 6.52 -3.80
N VAL A 58 -42.29 6.56 -4.84
CA VAL A 58 -42.28 7.62 -5.86
C VAL A 58 -43.53 7.54 -6.74
N VAL A 59 -44.10 6.34 -6.91
CA VAL A 59 -45.38 6.10 -7.61
C VAL A 59 -46.29 5.24 -6.73
N PRO A 60 -47.51 5.69 -6.39
CA PRO A 60 -48.44 4.90 -5.59
C PRO A 60 -48.77 3.57 -6.26
N GLY A 61 -48.54 2.45 -5.56
CA GLY A 61 -48.88 1.11 -6.05
C GLY A 61 -47.79 0.41 -6.88
N ASN A 62 -46.64 1.05 -7.10
CA ASN A 62 -45.48 0.40 -7.72
C ASN A 62 -44.41 0.09 -6.67
N GLN A 63 -44.34 -1.17 -6.23
CA GLN A 63 -43.33 -1.63 -5.28
C GLN A 63 -41.89 -1.43 -5.80
N ALA A 64 -41.68 -1.37 -7.11
CA ALA A 64 -40.36 -1.11 -7.71
C ALA A 64 -39.93 0.36 -7.66
N SER A 65 -40.81 1.29 -7.26
CA SER A 65 -40.52 2.73 -7.12
C SER A 65 -40.35 3.16 -5.66
N THR A 66 -39.92 2.25 -4.79
CA THR A 66 -39.72 2.53 -3.37
C THR A 66 -38.26 2.92 -3.11
N ILE A 67 -38.03 4.12 -2.58
CA ILE A 67 -36.69 4.54 -2.13
C ILE A 67 -36.54 4.12 -0.68
N ASP A 68 -35.69 3.13 -0.41
CA ASP A 68 -35.43 2.66 0.95
C ASP A 68 -34.14 3.29 1.52
N PHE A 69 -34.28 4.38 2.28
CA PHE A 69 -33.12 5.01 2.95
C PHE A 69 -32.51 4.10 4.02
N ALA A 70 -33.26 3.13 4.55
CA ALA A 70 -32.74 2.14 5.48
C ALA A 70 -31.65 1.30 4.86
N ALA A 71 -31.88 0.84 3.62
CA ALA A 71 -30.94 0.04 2.88
C ALA A 71 -29.63 0.81 2.66
N VAL A 72 -29.72 2.12 2.40
CA VAL A 72 -28.55 3.00 2.23
C VAL A 72 -27.76 3.12 3.54
N ILE A 73 -28.41 3.41 4.66
CA ILE A 73 -27.74 3.51 5.97
C ILE A 73 -27.06 2.19 6.33
N ASN A 74 -27.74 1.06 6.12
CA ASN A 74 -27.18 -0.27 6.34
C ASN A 74 -25.97 -0.55 5.43
N ALA A 75 -26.02 -0.12 4.17
CA ALA A 75 -24.90 -0.26 3.24
C ALA A 75 -23.69 0.57 3.69
N VAL A 76 -23.90 1.80 4.17
CA VAL A 76 -22.83 2.65 4.72
C VAL A 76 -22.20 2.01 5.94
N ILE A 77 -23.00 1.51 6.89
CA ILE A 77 -22.48 0.83 8.08
C ILE A 77 -21.69 -0.42 7.68
N THR A 78 -22.18 -1.19 6.71
CA THR A 78 -21.47 -2.37 6.18
C THR A 78 -20.13 -2.01 5.54
N PHE A 79 -20.09 -0.91 4.79
CA PHE A 79 -18.89 -0.40 4.20
C PHE A 79 -17.87 0.02 5.27
N LEU A 80 -18.29 0.77 6.29
CA LEU A 80 -17.41 1.20 7.38
C LEU A 80 -16.83 0.02 8.18
N ILE A 81 -17.64 -1.00 8.48
CA ILE A 81 -17.16 -2.21 9.17
C ILE A 81 -16.14 -2.94 8.29
N THR A 82 -16.45 -3.15 7.01
CA THR A 82 -15.51 -3.80 6.08
C THR A 82 -14.20 -3.03 5.98
N ALA A 83 -14.26 -1.71 5.82
CA ALA A 83 -13.08 -0.85 5.77
C ALA A 83 -12.27 -0.93 7.06
N ALA A 84 -12.92 -0.92 8.23
CA ALA A 84 -12.25 -1.04 9.53
C ALA A 84 -11.52 -2.38 9.69
N VAL A 85 -12.16 -3.49 9.30
CA VAL A 85 -11.53 -4.82 9.36
C VAL A 85 -10.34 -4.91 8.40
N VAL A 86 -10.49 -4.44 7.16
CA VAL A 86 -9.39 -4.43 6.18
C VAL A 86 -8.23 -3.57 6.67
N TYR A 87 -8.52 -2.38 7.19
CA TYR A 87 -7.51 -1.49 7.74
C TYR A 87 -6.74 -2.14 8.89
N PHE A 88 -7.45 -2.73 9.86
CA PHE A 88 -6.81 -3.34 11.02
C PHE A 88 -6.02 -4.62 10.67
N LEU A 89 -6.51 -5.46 9.76
CA LEU A 89 -5.86 -6.73 9.41
C LEU A 89 -4.76 -6.61 8.36
N PHE A 90 -4.81 -5.63 7.46
CA PHE A 90 -3.83 -5.49 6.38
C PHE A 90 -3.01 -4.22 6.50
N VAL A 91 -3.65 -3.06 6.69
CA VAL A 91 -2.95 -1.76 6.65
C VAL A 91 -2.08 -1.57 7.89
N VAL A 92 -2.61 -1.79 9.09
CA VAL A 92 -1.86 -1.65 10.35
C VAL A 92 -0.62 -2.55 10.41
N PRO A 93 -0.69 -3.87 10.14
CA PRO A 93 0.50 -4.71 10.16
C PRO A 93 1.47 -4.36 9.03
N MET A 94 0.98 -4.00 7.84
CA MET A 94 1.86 -3.60 6.75
C MET A 94 2.60 -2.30 7.06
N GLN A 95 1.92 -1.33 7.68
CA GLN A 95 2.53 -0.10 8.16
C GLN A 95 3.55 -0.39 9.26
N LYS A 96 3.24 -1.27 10.22
CA LYS A 96 4.16 -1.67 11.28
C LYS A 96 5.41 -2.36 10.74
N ILE A 97 5.29 -3.26 9.76
CA ILE A 97 6.43 -3.92 9.11
C ILE A 97 7.26 -2.90 8.33
N SER A 98 6.62 -1.98 7.59
CA SER A 98 7.32 -0.92 6.87
C SER A 98 8.10 0.00 7.81
N GLU A 99 7.53 0.38 8.95
CA GLU A 99 8.21 1.18 9.97
C GLU A 99 9.39 0.44 10.60
N ARG A 100 9.28 -0.88 10.84
CA ARG A 100 10.39 -1.70 11.35
C ARG A 100 11.52 -1.87 10.33
N ARG A 101 11.19 -2.01 9.05
CA ARG A 101 12.17 -2.02 7.95
C ARG A 101 12.90 -0.68 7.84
N LYS A 102 12.16 0.44 7.95
CA LYS A 102 12.76 1.79 7.96
C LYS A 102 13.63 2.08 9.19
N LYS A 103 13.35 1.42 10.32
CA LYS A 103 14.13 1.54 11.56
C LYS A 103 15.30 0.54 11.67
N GLY A 104 15.52 -0.30 10.65
CA GLY A 104 16.68 -1.20 10.59
C GLY A 104 16.65 -2.37 11.57
N GLU A 105 15.49 -2.71 12.14
CA GLU A 105 15.39 -3.71 13.23
C GLU A 105 15.12 -5.16 12.76
N GLU A 106 15.15 -5.44 11.46
CA GLU A 106 15.04 -6.81 10.94
C GLU A 106 16.36 -7.24 10.27
N GLU A 107 17.25 -7.82 11.07
CA GLU A 107 18.35 -8.69 10.63
C GLU A 107 17.76 -9.95 9.98
N GLY A 108 17.25 -9.80 8.77
CA GLY A 108 16.61 -10.87 8.03
C GLY A 108 16.61 -10.51 6.56
N GLN A 109 17.80 -10.49 5.97
CA GLN A 109 18.01 -10.35 4.52
C GLN A 109 17.09 -9.31 3.89
N ALA A 110 17.37 -8.03 4.14
CA ALA A 110 17.20 -7.10 3.02
C ALA A 110 18.13 -7.64 1.94
N GLU A 111 17.59 -8.38 0.97
CA GLU A 111 18.25 -8.47 -0.33
C GLU A 111 18.57 -7.03 -0.69
N THR A 112 19.86 -6.71 -0.78
CA THR A 112 20.35 -5.43 -1.30
C THR A 112 19.48 -5.12 -2.50
N THR A 113 18.71 -4.04 -2.42
CA THR A 113 17.78 -3.71 -3.49
C THR A 113 18.58 -3.63 -4.78
N ASP A 114 17.98 -4.01 -5.92
CA ASP A 114 18.69 -3.92 -7.21
C ASP A 114 19.35 -2.54 -7.40
N VAL A 115 18.74 -1.49 -6.83
CA VAL A 115 19.28 -0.13 -6.81
C VAL A 115 20.56 -0.02 -5.98
N GLU A 116 20.62 -0.59 -4.77
CA GLU A 116 21.82 -0.64 -3.94
C GLU A 116 22.94 -1.45 -4.61
N LEU A 117 22.62 -2.62 -5.16
CA LEU A 117 23.60 -3.42 -5.92
C LEU A 117 24.13 -2.67 -7.15
N LEU A 118 23.26 -1.97 -7.89
CA LEU A 118 23.68 -1.16 -9.02
C LEU A 118 24.52 0.05 -8.59
N GLN A 119 24.27 0.61 -7.40
CA GLN A 119 25.12 1.65 -6.82
C GLN A 119 26.50 1.08 -6.46
N GLU A 120 26.55 -0.06 -5.76
CA GLU A 120 27.80 -0.74 -5.43
C GLU A 120 28.61 -1.09 -6.69
N ILE A 121 27.97 -1.68 -7.71
CA ILE A 121 28.62 -2.01 -8.99
C ILE A 121 29.12 -0.75 -9.70
N ARG A 122 28.33 0.34 -9.72
CA ARG A 122 28.73 1.63 -10.30
C ARG A 122 29.96 2.18 -9.60
N ASP A 123 29.99 2.11 -8.28
CA ASP A 123 31.06 2.68 -7.47
C ASP A 123 32.35 1.84 -7.59
N LEU A 124 32.24 0.50 -7.66
CA LEU A 124 33.34 -0.41 -7.99
C LEU A 124 33.93 -0.15 -9.39
N LEU A 125 33.08 0.02 -10.41
CA LEU A 125 33.53 0.33 -11.78
C LEU A 125 34.25 1.69 -11.87
N ARG A 126 33.80 2.67 -11.10
CA ARG A 126 34.45 3.99 -11.03
C ARG A 126 35.80 3.95 -10.33
N ALA A 127 35.90 3.17 -9.26
CA ALA A 127 37.16 2.94 -8.57
C ALA A 127 38.20 2.31 -9.51
N GLU A 128 37.79 1.36 -10.36
CA GLU A 128 38.66 0.76 -11.38
C GLU A 128 39.08 1.77 -12.47
N GLN A 129 38.21 2.72 -12.81
CA GLN A 129 38.48 3.79 -13.78
C GLN A 129 39.26 4.98 -13.19
N GLY A 130 39.63 4.94 -11.90
CA GLY A 130 40.34 6.04 -11.24
C GLY A 130 39.52 7.33 -11.11
N LEU A 131 38.19 7.23 -11.20
CA LEU A 131 37.28 8.36 -11.05
C LEU A 131 37.01 8.61 -9.55
N PRO A 132 36.94 9.88 -9.10
CA PRO A 132 36.68 10.20 -7.71
C PRO A 132 35.31 9.69 -7.27
N HIS A 133 35.22 9.23 -6.01
CA HIS A 133 33.96 8.84 -5.38
C HIS A 133 33.01 10.05 -5.36
N ILE A 134 31.76 9.86 -5.80
CA ILE A 134 30.74 10.90 -5.70
C ILE A 134 29.97 10.65 -4.42
N GLU A 135 30.33 11.36 -3.36
CA GLU A 135 29.59 11.37 -2.11
C GLU A 135 28.30 12.18 -2.32
N GLY A 136 27.14 11.52 -2.29
CA GLY A 136 25.84 12.19 -2.23
C GLY A 136 25.15 12.49 -3.58
N LEU A 137 24.28 11.58 -4.02
CA LEU A 137 23.16 11.89 -4.92
C LEU A 137 21.83 11.27 -4.41
N ALA A 138 21.82 10.80 -3.16
CA ALA A 138 20.64 10.29 -2.48
C ALA A 138 20.36 11.16 -1.26
N ALA A 139 19.78 12.34 -1.47
CA ALA A 139 18.92 13.10 -0.55
C ALA A 139 18.81 14.55 -1.02
N THR A 140 17.85 14.85 -1.89
CA THR A 140 17.28 16.19 -1.99
C THR A 140 15.76 16.05 -1.98
N GLU A 141 15.22 15.62 -0.84
CA GLU A 141 13.88 15.97 -0.42
C GLU A 141 13.98 16.42 1.05
N ASP A 142 13.60 17.69 1.25
CA ASP A 142 13.21 18.34 2.52
C ASP A 142 14.32 18.63 3.56
N ASP A 143 14.83 19.87 3.57
CA ASP A 143 14.64 20.80 4.71
C ASP A 143 15.41 22.12 4.47
N GLY A 144 14.79 23.22 4.90
CA GLY A 144 15.19 24.59 4.58
C GLY A 144 16.51 25.09 5.19
N GLU A 145 17.08 26.06 4.48
CA GLU A 145 17.76 27.25 5.03
C GLU A 145 19.04 27.06 5.89
N LYS A 146 20.23 27.18 5.26
CA LYS A 146 21.14 28.34 5.47
C LYS A 146 22.38 28.31 4.56
N THR A 147 22.60 29.46 3.95
CA THR A 147 23.69 29.90 3.08
C THR A 147 25.05 29.96 3.81
N THR A 148 26.15 29.68 3.09
CA THR A 148 27.33 30.56 2.86
C THR A 148 28.67 29.78 2.80
N THR A 149 29.13 29.58 1.56
CA THR A 149 30.46 29.95 0.99
C THR A 149 31.68 30.05 1.92
N THR A 150 32.81 29.41 1.53
CA THR A 150 34.19 29.98 1.36
C THR A 150 35.17 28.83 1.08
N THR A 151 35.60 28.62 -0.17
CA THR A 151 36.91 29.01 -0.76
C THR A 151 38.11 28.22 -0.22
N THR A 152 38.85 27.54 -1.10
CA THR A 152 40.24 27.90 -1.49
C THR A 152 40.88 26.83 -2.37
N THR A 153 40.97 27.14 -3.67
CA THR A 153 42.04 26.69 -4.57
C THR A 153 43.24 27.60 -4.35
N SER A 154 44.42 27.08 -3.95
CA SER A 154 45.72 27.73 -4.21
C SER A 154 46.93 26.85 -3.80
N ASN A 155 47.68 26.38 -4.80
CA ASN A 155 49.15 26.38 -4.97
C ASN A 155 50.13 25.93 -3.84
N GLY A 156 51.16 25.15 -4.22
CA GLY A 156 52.32 24.89 -3.36
C GLY A 156 53.38 23.91 -3.91
N ASN A 157 54.13 24.35 -4.92
CA ASN A 157 55.39 23.75 -5.39
C ASN A 157 56.50 23.79 -4.30
N GLY A 158 57.25 22.69 -4.16
CA GLY A 158 58.67 22.69 -3.76
C GLY A 158 59.00 22.58 -2.27
N ALA A 159 59.40 21.37 -1.83
CA ALA A 159 60.58 21.14 -0.97
C ALA A 159 60.64 19.66 -0.58
N SER A 160 61.60 18.90 -1.14
CA SER A 160 62.16 17.75 -0.43
C SER A 160 63.68 17.77 -0.59
N ARG A 161 64.33 18.32 0.44
CA ARG A 161 65.70 18.04 0.80
C ARG A 161 65.63 16.94 1.87
N ASN A 162 66.17 15.76 1.57
CA ASN A 162 67.29 15.17 2.30
C ASN A 162 67.82 13.95 1.54
#